data_AF-A0A934RXQ3-F1
#
_entry.id   AF-A0A934RXQ3-F1
#
_cell.length_a   1.000
_cell.length_b   1.000
_cell.length_c   1.000
_cell.angle_alpha   90.00
_cell.angle_beta   90.00
_cell.angle_gamma   90.00
#
_symmetry.space_group_name_H-M   'P 1'
#
loop_
_entity.id
_entity.type
_entity.pdbx_description
1 polymer ?
#
loop_
_entity_poly.entity_id
_entity_poly.type
_entity_poly.pdbx_seq_one_letter_code
_entity_poly.pdbx_strand_id
1 'polypeptide(L)'
;MSPAAKRKTPLRRGPGRALLRWHRRIGVALSAIFIAICVTGILLNHTVDLDLDNKRVEADWIYKWYGIEPEGELVHYKVDEDSISHFSGNLYFNTDLIAPSGVLKGVASLAPFHLALTGSSLAMISREGELIESLSGSSLPAGTAISIHSSETGRAILETSEGFFRADADLLSWEKLETPLAPSFINASEAAPDLEAALVASFRGEGISWNRVILDIHSGNFFGPIGKWIVDFSALCLIFLTLTGVWYTTKYLKKARERALSK
;
A
#
# COMPACT_ATOMS: atom_id res chain seq x y z
N MET A 1 41.86 -79.67 -1.81
CA MET A 1 40.47 -79.15 -1.89
C MET A 1 40.35 -78.01 -0.89
N SER A 2 40.13 -76.78 -1.36
CA SER A 2 39.97 -75.58 -0.52
C SER A 2 38.49 -75.18 -0.50
N PRO A 3 37.87 -74.87 0.65
CA PRO A 3 36.47 -74.50 0.69
C PRO A 3 36.29 -73.05 0.23
N ALA A 4 35.46 -72.87 -0.80
CA ALA A 4 35.12 -71.57 -1.36
C ALA A 4 34.43 -70.66 -0.34
N ALA A 5 34.97 -69.45 -0.15
CA ALA A 5 34.38 -68.41 0.68
C ALA A 5 33.04 -67.93 0.09
N LYS A 6 31.95 -68.11 0.85
CA LYS A 6 30.63 -67.53 0.53
C LYS A 6 30.70 -66.00 0.63
N ARG A 7 30.70 -65.31 -0.52
CA ARG A 7 30.49 -63.85 -0.59
C ARG A 7 29.10 -63.51 -0.03
N LYS A 8 29.06 -62.74 1.06
CA LYS A 8 27.82 -62.14 1.59
C LYS A 8 27.30 -61.11 0.59
N THR A 9 26.15 -61.36 -0.01
CA THR A 9 25.44 -60.40 -0.86
C THR A 9 25.02 -59.17 -0.02
N PRO A 10 25.17 -57.94 -0.53
CA PRO A 10 24.81 -56.74 0.23
C PRO A 10 23.29 -56.70 0.46
N LEU A 11 22.89 -56.55 1.72
CA LEU A 11 21.49 -56.39 2.14
C LEU A 11 20.83 -55.25 1.35
N ARG A 12 20.01 -55.62 0.37
CA ARG A 12 19.22 -54.72 -0.49
C ARG A 12 18.46 -53.74 0.41
N ARG A 13 18.74 -52.45 0.30
CA ARG A 13 18.11 -51.39 1.12
C ARG A 13 16.60 -51.39 0.85
N GLY A 14 15.80 -51.89 1.80
CA GLY A 14 14.35 -51.93 1.63
C GLY A 14 13.73 -50.54 1.46
N PRO A 15 12.61 -50.40 0.73
CA PRO A 15 12.00 -49.12 0.33
C PRO A 15 11.70 -48.20 1.53
N GLY A 16 11.36 -48.77 2.69
CA GLY A 16 11.11 -47.99 3.92
C GLY A 16 12.32 -47.21 4.46
N ARG A 17 13.56 -47.67 4.20
CA ARG A 17 14.78 -46.93 4.62
C ARG A 17 15.09 -45.74 3.72
N ALA A 18 14.68 -45.77 2.46
CA ALA A 18 14.80 -44.62 1.57
C ALA A 18 13.75 -43.56 1.92
N LEU A 19 12.50 -43.99 2.12
CA LEU A 19 11.39 -43.13 2.51
C LEU A 19 11.68 -42.37 3.82
N LEU A 20 12.18 -43.05 4.86
CA LEU A 20 12.51 -42.43 6.14
C LEU A 20 13.65 -41.40 6.03
N ARG A 21 14.64 -41.64 5.15
CA ARG A 21 15.73 -40.68 4.91
C ARG A 21 15.21 -39.41 4.26
N TRP A 22 14.30 -39.53 3.28
CA TRP A 22 13.66 -38.39 2.64
C TRP A 22 12.73 -37.65 3.58
N HIS A 23 11.90 -38.36 4.36
CA HIS A 23 11.06 -37.77 5.40
C HIS A 23 11.88 -36.86 6.34
N ARG A 24 12.99 -37.38 6.90
CA ARG A 24 13.83 -36.57 7.80
C ARG A 24 14.47 -35.37 7.11
N ARG A 25 14.95 -35.54 5.87
CA ARG A 25 15.59 -34.44 5.12
C ARG A 25 14.61 -33.33 4.79
N ILE A 26 13.42 -33.67 4.28
CA ILE A 26 12.37 -32.72 3.95
C ILE A 26 11.88 -32.02 5.23
N GLY A 27 11.67 -32.77 6.32
CA GLY A 27 11.27 -32.20 7.60
C GLY A 27 12.26 -31.19 8.16
N VAL A 28 13.57 -31.48 8.10
CA VAL A 28 14.60 -30.52 8.54
C VAL A 28 14.65 -29.31 7.60
N ALA A 29 14.62 -29.54 6.28
CA ALA A 29 14.72 -28.48 5.28
C ALA A 29 13.56 -27.47 5.37
N LEU A 30 12.35 -27.92 5.70
CA LEU A 30 11.15 -27.07 5.77
C LEU A 30 10.76 -26.65 7.20
N SER A 31 11.56 -27.03 8.21
CA SER A 31 11.20 -26.81 9.61
C SER A 31 10.94 -25.33 9.94
N ALA A 32 11.79 -24.42 9.48
CA ALA A 32 11.62 -22.98 9.67
C ALA A 32 10.32 -22.46 9.02
N ILE A 33 10.00 -22.95 7.82
CA ILE A 33 8.78 -22.56 7.10
C ILE A 33 7.54 -23.05 7.85
N PHE A 34 7.54 -24.29 8.34
CA PHE A 34 6.43 -24.81 9.14
C PHE A 34 6.26 -24.07 10.46
N ILE A 35 7.35 -23.71 11.13
CA ILE A 35 7.29 -22.87 12.34
C ILE A 35 6.64 -21.53 12.01
N ALA A 36 7.07 -20.86 10.93
CA ALA A 36 6.47 -19.59 10.50
C ALA A 36 4.97 -19.71 10.19
N ILE A 37 4.56 -20.73 9.42
CA ILE A 37 3.15 -20.99 9.09
C ILE A 37 2.33 -21.28 10.37
N CYS A 38 2.87 -22.06 11.31
CA CYS A 38 2.17 -22.35 12.58
C CYS A 38 2.05 -21.10 13.45
N VAL A 39 3.13 -20.32 13.61
CA VAL A 39 3.10 -19.09 14.42
C VAL A 39 2.12 -18.09 13.84
N THR A 40 2.21 -17.81 12.54
CA THR A 40 1.27 -16.92 11.85
C THR A 40 -0.16 -17.45 11.90
N GLY A 41 -0.38 -18.76 11.72
CA GLY A 41 -1.71 -19.37 11.83
C GLY A 41 -2.31 -19.24 13.23
N ILE A 42 -1.51 -19.38 14.29
CA ILE A 42 -1.96 -19.13 15.67
C ILE A 42 -2.35 -17.67 15.86
N LEU A 43 -1.52 -16.72 15.38
CA LEU A 43 -1.84 -15.30 15.46
C LEU A 43 -3.14 -14.97 14.70
N LEU A 44 -3.33 -15.55 13.52
CA LEU A 44 -4.54 -15.36 12.70
C LEU A 44 -5.80 -15.98 13.34
N ASN A 45 -5.66 -17.04 14.15
CA ASN A 45 -6.78 -17.58 14.91
C ASN A 45 -7.20 -16.68 16.08
N HIS A 46 -6.33 -15.76 16.51
CA HIS A 46 -6.55 -14.84 17.62
C HIS A 46 -6.61 -13.36 17.15
N THR A 47 -7.07 -13.11 15.92
CA THR A 47 -7.15 -11.73 15.37
C THR A 47 -7.99 -10.80 16.23
N VAL A 48 -9.12 -11.27 16.74
CA VAL A 48 -10.02 -10.51 17.63
C VAL A 48 -9.36 -10.30 18.99
N ASP A 49 -8.86 -11.36 19.63
CA ASP A 49 -8.25 -11.29 20.97
C ASP A 49 -7.01 -10.38 21.00
N LEU A 50 -6.25 -10.37 19.91
CA LEU A 50 -5.03 -9.57 19.75
C LEU A 50 -5.27 -8.20 19.10
N ASP A 51 -6.52 -7.93 18.69
CA ASP A 51 -6.93 -6.70 18.01
C ASP A 51 -6.10 -6.37 16.76
N LEU A 52 -5.78 -7.39 15.96
CA LEU A 52 -4.87 -7.27 14.81
C LEU A 52 -5.46 -6.46 13.66
N ASP A 53 -6.78 -6.34 13.59
CA ASP A 53 -7.47 -5.55 12.55
C ASP A 53 -7.36 -4.05 12.80
N ASN A 54 -7.39 -3.63 14.07
CA ASN A 54 -7.34 -2.21 14.43
C ASN A 54 -5.90 -1.71 14.65
N LYS A 55 -4.97 -2.59 15.02
CA LYS A 55 -3.55 -2.24 15.15
C LYS A 55 -2.93 -2.02 13.77
N ARG A 56 -2.54 -0.77 13.51
CA ARG A 56 -1.90 -0.36 12.26
C ARG A 56 -0.39 -0.52 12.34
N VAL A 57 0.21 -0.73 11.18
CA VAL A 57 1.64 -0.76 11.00
C VAL A 57 2.16 0.67 10.96
N GLU A 58 3.21 0.95 11.71
CA GLU A 58 3.89 2.25 11.70
C GLU A 58 5.17 2.23 10.85
N ALA A 59 5.67 1.04 10.49
CA ALA A 59 6.94 0.89 9.81
C ALA A 59 6.85 1.27 8.33
N ASP A 60 7.56 2.34 7.93
CA ASP A 60 7.55 2.89 6.56
C ASP A 60 7.93 1.86 5.49
N TRP A 61 8.87 0.98 5.80
CA TRP A 61 9.31 -0.04 4.84
C TRP A 61 8.19 -1.02 4.46
N ILE A 62 7.19 -1.22 5.33
CA ILE A 62 6.02 -2.04 5.02
C ILE A 62 5.12 -1.29 4.04
N TYR A 63 4.86 0.00 4.26
CA TYR A 63 4.12 0.82 3.29
C TYR A 63 4.79 0.81 1.91
N LYS A 64 6.12 0.97 1.87
CA LYS A 64 6.92 0.81 0.65
C LYS A 64 6.75 -0.55 0.00
N TRP A 65 6.82 -1.62 0.79
CA TRP A 65 6.64 -2.99 0.30
C TRP A 65 5.28 -3.22 -0.36
N TYR A 66 4.23 -2.59 0.20
CA TYR A 66 2.87 -2.66 -0.30
C TYR A 66 2.54 -1.63 -1.40
N GLY A 67 3.50 -0.79 -1.81
CA GLY A 67 3.30 0.24 -2.83
C GLY A 67 2.44 1.42 -2.36
N ILE A 68 2.40 1.68 -1.06
CA ILE A 68 1.70 2.83 -0.46
C ILE A 68 2.75 3.89 -0.11
N GLU A 69 3.49 4.34 -1.11
CA GLU A 69 4.37 5.51 -1.00
C GLU A 69 3.73 6.70 -1.69
N PRO A 70 3.90 7.91 -1.14
CA PRO A 70 3.52 9.11 -1.86
C PRO A 70 4.27 9.20 -3.19
N GLU A 71 3.57 9.57 -4.25
CA GLU A 71 4.12 9.77 -5.58
C GLU A 71 4.07 11.25 -5.95
N GLY A 72 5.11 11.72 -6.66
CA GLY A 72 5.22 13.12 -7.07
C GLY A 72 5.70 14.06 -5.97
N GLU A 73 5.86 15.33 -6.32
CA GLU A 73 6.30 16.37 -5.40
C GLU A 73 5.09 16.98 -4.66
N LEU A 74 5.28 17.28 -3.37
CA LEU A 74 4.33 18.06 -2.59
C LEU A 74 4.35 19.50 -3.09
N VAL A 75 3.23 19.96 -3.65
CA VAL A 75 3.04 21.36 -4.04
C VAL A 75 2.15 22.03 -3.00
N HIS A 76 2.69 23.00 -2.28
CA HIS A 76 2.00 23.63 -1.15
C HIS A 76 1.89 25.14 -1.31
N TYR A 77 0.70 25.67 -0.98
CA TYR A 77 0.42 27.11 -0.92
C TYR A 77 -0.13 27.44 0.46
N LYS A 78 0.53 28.37 1.16
CA LYS A 78 -0.02 28.98 2.36
C LYS A 78 -0.98 30.11 1.97
N VAL A 79 -2.21 30.07 2.46
CA VAL A 79 -3.23 31.07 2.17
C VAL A 79 -3.86 31.53 3.47
N ASP A 80 -3.62 32.79 3.84
CA ASP A 80 -4.03 33.32 5.14
C ASP A 80 -3.44 32.45 6.28
N GLU A 81 -4.27 31.82 7.10
CA GLU A 81 -3.87 30.84 8.13
C GLU A 81 -4.02 29.37 7.66
N ASP A 82 -4.59 29.15 6.48
CA ASP A 82 -4.87 27.84 5.92
C ASP A 82 -3.78 27.39 4.94
N SER A 83 -3.77 26.09 4.65
CA SER A 83 -2.84 25.48 3.70
C SER A 83 -3.61 24.73 2.62
N ILE A 84 -3.25 24.96 1.36
CA ILE A 84 -3.79 24.19 0.23
C ILE A 84 -2.63 23.44 -0.42
N SER A 85 -2.72 22.12 -0.40
CA SER A 85 -1.64 21.24 -0.84
C SER A 85 -2.11 20.26 -1.90
N HIS A 86 -1.26 20.00 -2.88
CA HIS A 86 -1.38 18.86 -3.77
C HIS A 86 -0.35 17.81 -3.41
N PHE A 87 -0.80 16.59 -3.18
CA PHE A 87 0.07 15.49 -2.79
C PHE A 87 -0.47 14.17 -3.32
N SER A 88 0.37 13.41 -4.04
CA SER A 88 0.01 12.08 -4.58
C SER A 88 -1.31 12.04 -5.35
N GLY A 89 -1.56 13.04 -6.20
CA GLY A 89 -2.77 13.10 -7.02
C GLY A 89 -4.03 13.61 -6.30
N ASN A 90 -3.89 14.11 -5.07
CA ASN A 90 -4.99 14.59 -4.25
C ASN A 90 -4.80 16.04 -3.83
N LEU A 91 -5.92 16.75 -3.69
CA LEU A 91 -5.99 18.09 -3.13
C LEU A 91 -6.36 18.00 -1.64
N TYR A 92 -5.61 18.71 -0.82
CA TYR A 92 -5.78 18.78 0.63
C TYR A 92 -6.02 20.22 1.07
N PHE A 93 -6.94 20.38 2.02
CA PHE A 93 -7.10 21.60 2.81
C PHE A 93 -6.56 21.32 4.20
N ASN A 94 -5.51 22.03 4.60
CA ASN A 94 -4.68 21.69 5.75
C ASN A 94 -4.17 20.25 5.63
N THR A 95 -4.80 19.30 6.33
CA THR A 95 -4.49 17.87 6.27
C THR A 95 -5.62 17.02 5.71
N ASP A 96 -6.79 17.62 5.48
CA ASP A 96 -8.00 16.92 5.12
C ASP A 96 -8.08 16.76 3.61
N LEU A 97 -8.35 15.51 3.20
CA LEU A 97 -8.52 15.18 1.79
C LEU A 97 -9.80 15.82 1.26
N ILE A 98 -9.67 16.67 0.25
CA ILE A 98 -10.81 17.31 -0.41
C ILE A 98 -11.29 16.42 -1.57
N ALA A 99 -10.43 16.22 -2.55
CA ALA A 99 -10.75 15.50 -3.79
C ALA A 99 -9.48 15.13 -4.56
N PRO A 100 -9.53 14.12 -5.44
CA PRO A 100 -8.49 13.89 -6.42
C PRO A 100 -8.32 15.11 -7.34
N SER A 101 -7.07 15.48 -7.65
CA SER A 101 -6.78 16.61 -8.52
C SER A 101 -5.48 16.44 -9.30
N GLY A 102 -5.38 17.18 -10.41
CA GLY A 102 -4.10 17.43 -11.06
C GLY A 102 -3.18 18.29 -10.20
N VAL A 103 -1.93 18.42 -10.63
CA VAL A 103 -0.91 19.26 -9.97
C VAL A 103 -1.41 20.70 -9.88
N LEU A 104 -1.29 21.29 -8.69
CA LEU A 104 -1.63 22.69 -8.45
C LEU A 104 -0.68 23.62 -9.20
N LYS A 105 -1.28 24.59 -9.90
CA LYS A 105 -0.57 25.65 -10.61
C LYS A 105 -0.70 27.02 -9.93
N GLY A 106 -1.69 27.17 -9.05
CA GLY A 106 -1.88 28.40 -8.30
C GLY A 106 -3.06 28.30 -7.36
N VAL A 107 -3.08 29.20 -6.38
CA VAL A 107 -4.16 29.33 -5.42
C VAL A 107 -4.50 30.81 -5.26
N ALA A 108 -5.80 31.14 -5.17
CA ALA A 108 -6.27 32.48 -4.88
C ALA A 108 -7.24 32.46 -3.70
N SER A 109 -7.19 33.49 -2.85
CA SER A 109 -8.12 33.67 -1.74
C SER A 109 -9.18 34.69 -2.15
N LEU A 110 -10.45 34.28 -2.19
CA LEU A 110 -11.59 35.17 -2.37
C LEU A 110 -12.50 35.03 -1.14
N ALA A 111 -13.27 36.05 -0.79
CA ALA A 111 -14.35 35.87 0.18
C ALA A 111 -15.60 35.48 -0.62
N PRO A 112 -16.26 34.33 -0.33
CA PRO A 112 -16.12 33.46 0.84
C PRO A 112 -15.31 32.16 0.63
N PHE A 113 -14.58 31.96 -0.46
CA PHE A 113 -13.94 30.67 -0.79
C PHE A 113 -12.49 30.81 -1.30
N HIS A 114 -11.71 29.75 -1.12
CA HIS A 114 -10.43 29.61 -1.81
C HIS A 114 -10.63 29.02 -3.21
N LEU A 115 -9.74 29.36 -4.13
CA LEU A 115 -9.69 28.81 -5.47
C LEU A 115 -8.37 28.07 -5.66
N ALA A 116 -8.46 26.81 -6.08
CA ALA A 116 -7.32 25.95 -6.37
C ALA A 116 -7.28 25.63 -7.86
N LEU A 117 -6.29 26.18 -8.56
CA LEU A 117 -6.12 26.00 -10.00
C LEU A 117 -5.20 24.81 -10.30
N THR A 118 -5.64 23.94 -11.20
CA THR A 118 -4.82 22.90 -11.81
C THR A 118 -4.59 23.21 -13.30
N GLY A 119 -3.91 22.31 -14.02
CA GLY A 119 -3.76 22.44 -15.47
C GLY A 119 -5.06 22.41 -16.28
N SER A 120 -6.15 21.87 -15.71
CA SER A 120 -7.41 21.63 -16.46
C SER A 120 -8.69 21.92 -15.67
N SER A 121 -8.57 22.25 -14.38
CA SER A 121 -9.71 22.50 -13.50
C SER A 121 -9.45 23.66 -12.54
N LEU A 122 -10.52 24.26 -12.06
CA LEU A 122 -10.51 25.26 -11.00
C LEU A 122 -11.49 24.80 -9.92
N ALA A 123 -10.96 24.40 -8.77
CA ALA A 123 -11.75 23.97 -7.62
C ALA A 123 -12.05 25.16 -6.71
N MET A 124 -13.31 25.26 -6.28
CA MET A 124 -13.80 26.22 -5.29
C MET A 124 -13.95 25.52 -3.95
N ILE A 125 -13.26 26.02 -2.93
CA ILE A 125 -13.15 25.39 -1.60
C ILE A 125 -13.67 26.37 -0.57
N SER A 126 -14.59 25.94 0.30
CA SER A 126 -15.07 26.78 1.42
C SER A 126 -13.93 27.10 2.41
N ARG A 127 -14.17 28.04 3.34
CA ARG A 127 -13.22 28.31 4.43
C ARG A 127 -13.12 27.15 5.41
N GLU A 128 -14.09 26.26 5.38
CA GLU A 128 -14.15 25.04 6.18
C GLU A 128 -13.49 23.84 5.50
N GLY A 129 -12.94 24.01 4.29
CA GLY A 129 -12.24 22.96 3.54
C GLY A 129 -13.13 22.04 2.71
N GLU A 130 -14.41 22.39 2.51
CA GLU A 130 -15.32 21.61 1.68
C GLU A 130 -15.21 22.01 0.20
N LEU A 131 -15.23 21.02 -0.71
CA LEU A 131 -15.34 21.30 -2.14
C LEU A 131 -16.75 21.79 -2.46
N ILE A 132 -16.88 23.05 -2.84
CA ILE A 132 -18.14 23.65 -3.27
C ILE A 132 -18.44 23.25 -4.72
N GLU A 133 -17.48 23.50 -5.62
CA GLU A 133 -17.64 23.25 -7.05
C GLU A 133 -16.27 23.05 -7.73
N SER A 134 -16.25 22.39 -8.89
CA SER A 134 -15.06 22.27 -9.73
C SER A 134 -15.40 22.60 -11.18
N LEU A 135 -14.81 23.68 -11.70
CA LEU A 135 -14.98 24.11 -13.09
C LEU A 135 -13.91 23.43 -13.96
N SER A 136 -14.27 23.00 -15.17
CA SER A 136 -13.35 22.32 -16.09
C SER A 136 -13.79 22.50 -17.55
N GLY A 137 -12.88 22.25 -18.49
CA GLY A 137 -13.19 22.26 -19.92
C GLY A 137 -13.71 23.62 -20.38
N SER A 138 -14.90 23.65 -21.00
CA SER A 138 -15.50 24.87 -21.55
C SER A 138 -15.94 25.90 -20.51
N SER A 139 -15.96 25.56 -19.21
CA SER A 139 -16.22 26.52 -18.13
C SER A 139 -15.01 27.38 -17.79
N LEU A 140 -13.82 27.04 -18.32
CA LEU A 140 -12.60 27.83 -18.19
C LEU A 140 -12.30 28.59 -19.49
N PRO A 141 -11.59 29.74 -19.39
CA PRO A 141 -11.07 30.44 -20.56
C PRO A 141 -10.23 29.55 -21.47
N ALA A 142 -10.17 29.92 -22.75
CA ALA A 142 -9.33 29.26 -23.72
C ALA A 142 -7.84 29.40 -23.38
N GLY A 143 -7.06 28.42 -23.83
CA GLY A 143 -5.63 28.30 -23.55
C GLY A 143 -5.32 27.38 -22.37
N THR A 144 -4.02 27.14 -22.15
CA THR A 144 -3.53 26.36 -21.02
C THR A 144 -3.45 27.24 -19.78
N ALA A 145 -4.07 26.84 -18.67
CA ALA A 145 -4.02 27.58 -17.42
C ALA A 145 -2.58 27.62 -16.85
N ILE A 146 -2.15 28.81 -16.42
CA ILE A 146 -0.79 29.09 -15.94
C ILE A 146 -0.82 29.46 -14.45
N SER A 147 -1.61 30.46 -14.07
CA SER A 147 -1.69 30.96 -12.69
C SER A 147 -3.07 31.54 -12.40
N ILE A 148 -3.43 31.67 -11.12
CA ILE A 148 -4.64 32.38 -10.68
C ILE A 148 -4.29 33.35 -9.55
N HIS A 149 -4.96 34.50 -9.53
CA HIS A 149 -4.82 35.49 -8.46
C HIS A 149 -6.13 36.22 -8.20
N SER A 150 -6.22 36.84 -7.03
CA SER A 150 -7.30 37.76 -6.65
C SER A 150 -6.96 39.19 -7.06
N SER A 151 -7.93 39.93 -7.62
CA SER A 151 -7.82 41.39 -7.79
C SER A 151 -8.09 42.13 -6.47
N GLU A 152 -7.72 43.40 -6.40
CA GLU A 152 -8.10 44.30 -5.28
C GLU A 152 -9.62 44.39 -5.08
N THR A 153 -10.38 44.18 -6.15
CA THR A 153 -11.86 44.19 -6.15
C THR A 153 -12.49 42.84 -5.78
N GLY A 154 -11.68 41.85 -5.36
CA GLY A 154 -12.15 40.53 -4.95
C GLY A 154 -12.62 39.65 -6.10
N ARG A 155 -12.08 39.82 -7.32
CA ARG A 155 -12.40 39.00 -8.49
C ARG A 155 -11.25 38.08 -8.83
N ALA A 156 -11.57 36.89 -9.34
CA ALA A 156 -10.54 35.96 -9.79
C ALA A 156 -10.02 36.42 -11.16
N ILE A 157 -8.70 36.41 -11.31
CA ILE A 157 -8.04 36.63 -12.58
C ILE A 157 -7.23 35.37 -12.87
N LEU A 158 -7.56 34.72 -13.99
CA LEU A 158 -6.88 33.55 -14.51
C LEU A 158 -5.91 33.97 -15.61
N GLU A 159 -4.65 33.57 -15.48
CA GLU A 159 -3.66 33.65 -16.54
C GLU A 159 -3.68 32.35 -17.34
N THR A 160 -3.87 32.45 -18.65
CA THR A 160 -3.70 31.33 -19.58
C THR A 160 -2.67 31.68 -20.65
N SER A 161 -2.29 30.70 -21.46
CA SER A 161 -1.44 30.91 -22.64
C SER A 161 -2.02 31.90 -23.66
N GLU A 162 -3.30 32.27 -23.56
CA GLU A 162 -3.97 33.22 -24.45
C GLU A 162 -4.15 34.62 -23.87
N GLY A 163 -3.75 34.83 -22.62
CA GLY A 163 -3.80 36.10 -21.91
C GLY A 163 -4.45 36.00 -20.53
N PHE A 164 -4.82 37.15 -19.98
CA PHE A 164 -5.45 37.26 -18.67
C PHE A 164 -6.97 37.36 -18.82
N PHE A 165 -7.70 36.65 -17.97
CA PHE A 165 -9.16 36.61 -17.97
C PHE A 165 -9.68 36.89 -16.57
N ARG A 166 -10.60 37.85 -16.45
CA ARG A 166 -11.27 38.18 -15.19
C ARG A 166 -12.62 37.47 -15.12
N ALA A 167 -12.86 36.79 -14.01
CA ALA A 167 -14.16 36.19 -13.74
C ALA A 167 -15.19 37.21 -13.25
N ASP A 168 -16.47 36.91 -13.49
CA ASP A 168 -17.59 37.51 -12.78
C ASP A 168 -17.69 37.04 -11.31
N ALA A 169 -18.84 37.23 -10.66
CA ALA A 169 -18.95 37.06 -9.19
C ALA A 169 -19.10 35.57 -8.86
N ASP A 170 -19.78 34.88 -9.76
CA ASP A 170 -20.20 33.50 -9.62
C ASP A 170 -19.22 32.55 -10.35
N LEU A 171 -18.14 33.08 -10.94
CA LEU A 171 -17.13 32.34 -11.72
C LEU A 171 -17.71 31.62 -12.95
N LEU A 172 -18.78 32.16 -13.51
CA LEU A 172 -19.49 31.58 -14.66
C LEU A 172 -19.10 32.23 -15.98
N SER A 173 -18.66 33.48 -15.95
CA SER A 173 -18.24 34.22 -17.15
C SER A 173 -16.88 34.86 -17.00
N TRP A 174 -16.14 34.89 -18.11
CA TRP A 174 -14.76 35.33 -18.17
C TRP A 174 -14.56 36.42 -19.22
N GLU A 175 -14.02 37.56 -18.82
CA GLU A 175 -13.71 38.69 -19.67
C GLU A 175 -12.20 38.78 -19.90
N LYS A 176 -11.77 38.83 -21.17
CA LYS A 176 -10.35 38.98 -21.51
C LYS A 176 -9.87 40.39 -21.17
N LEU A 177 -8.76 40.48 -20.45
CA LEU A 177 -8.12 41.73 -20.08
C LEU A 177 -7.05 42.11 -21.13
N GLU A 178 -7.10 43.35 -21.60
CA GLU A 178 -6.09 43.88 -22.54
C GLU A 178 -4.79 44.29 -21.83
N THR A 179 -4.87 44.65 -20.55
CA THR A 179 -3.72 45.03 -19.71
C THR A 179 -3.68 44.17 -18.46
N PRO A 180 -2.51 43.60 -18.12
CA PRO A 180 -2.35 42.87 -16.86
C PRO A 180 -2.48 43.86 -15.70
N LEU A 181 -3.44 43.61 -14.81
CA LEU A 181 -3.51 44.26 -13.50
C LEU A 181 -2.32 43.78 -12.67
N ALA A 182 -1.75 44.64 -11.81
CA ALA A 182 -0.68 44.25 -10.90
C ALA A 182 -1.18 43.15 -9.95
N PRO A 183 -0.73 41.89 -10.07
CA PRO A 183 -1.35 40.79 -9.34
C PRO A 183 -0.82 40.70 -7.90
N SER A 184 -1.70 40.35 -6.96
CA SER A 184 -1.27 39.80 -5.67
C SER A 184 -1.12 38.28 -5.81
N PHE A 185 0.10 37.81 -6.05
CA PHE A 185 0.38 36.39 -6.20
C PHE A 185 0.52 35.72 -4.84
N ILE A 186 -0.14 34.58 -4.68
CA ILE A 186 0.21 33.59 -3.67
C ILE A 186 1.19 32.63 -4.33
N ASN A 187 2.45 32.64 -3.86
CA ASN A 187 3.48 31.77 -4.40
C ASN A 187 3.46 30.43 -3.69
N ALA A 188 3.86 29.38 -4.41
CA ALA A 188 4.15 28.10 -3.79
C ALA A 188 5.23 28.29 -2.72
N SER A 189 5.08 27.58 -1.61
CA SER A 189 5.96 27.65 -0.45
C SER A 189 6.27 26.24 0.02
N GLU A 190 7.47 26.04 0.58
CA GLU A 190 7.82 24.78 1.21
C GLU A 190 6.86 24.48 2.37
N ALA A 191 6.34 23.27 2.43
CA ALA A 191 5.49 22.85 3.54
C ALA A 191 6.34 22.73 4.81
N ALA A 192 5.75 23.08 5.96
CA ALA A 192 6.40 22.79 7.22
C ALA A 192 6.57 21.26 7.39
N PRO A 193 7.67 20.77 7.99
CA PRO A 193 7.90 19.33 8.16
C PRO A 193 6.75 18.59 8.85
N ASP A 194 6.12 19.23 9.84
CA ASP A 194 4.97 18.68 10.56
C ASP A 194 3.72 18.55 9.67
N LEU A 195 3.51 19.51 8.76
CA LEU A 195 2.42 19.47 7.77
C LEU A 195 2.66 18.35 6.76
N GLU A 196 3.88 18.22 6.23
CA GLU A 196 4.22 17.14 5.30
C GLU A 196 4.03 15.77 5.95
N ALA A 197 4.50 15.58 7.19
CA ALA A 197 4.29 14.33 7.92
C ALA A 197 2.79 14.02 8.14
N ALA A 198 1.99 15.04 8.45
CA ALA A 198 0.54 14.89 8.59
C ALA A 198 -0.17 14.57 7.26
N LEU A 199 0.28 15.16 6.15
CA LEU A 199 -0.21 14.84 4.80
C LEU A 199 0.15 13.41 4.39
N VAL A 200 1.35 12.92 4.72
CA VAL A 200 1.73 11.52 4.52
C VAL A 200 0.83 10.58 5.32
N ALA A 201 0.52 10.92 6.57
CA ALA A 201 -0.42 10.16 7.38
C ALA A 201 -1.83 10.14 6.78
N SER A 202 -2.33 11.31 6.35
CA SER A 202 -3.64 11.45 5.68
C SER A 202 -3.70 10.66 4.37
N PHE A 203 -2.64 10.69 3.56
CA PHE A 203 -2.49 9.87 2.35
C PHE A 203 -2.56 8.37 2.63
N ARG A 204 -1.89 7.90 3.68
CA ARG A 204 -1.95 6.48 4.10
C ARG A 204 -3.35 6.07 4.59
N GLY A 205 -4.21 7.04 4.94
CA GLY A 205 -5.57 6.83 5.40
C GLY A 205 -5.62 5.94 6.64
N GLU A 206 -6.42 4.87 6.60
CA GLU A 206 -6.46 3.89 7.69
C GLU A 206 -5.17 3.07 7.86
N GLY A 207 -4.27 3.11 6.88
CA GLY A 207 -3.02 2.36 6.90
C GLY A 207 -3.18 0.84 6.78
N ILE A 208 -2.07 0.12 6.92
CA ILE A 208 -2.02 -1.35 6.81
C ILE A 208 -2.22 -1.97 8.20
N SER A 209 -3.19 -2.89 8.35
CA SER A 209 -3.38 -3.61 9.62
C SER A 209 -2.37 -4.75 9.81
N TRP A 210 -2.05 -5.07 11.06
CA TRP A 210 -1.19 -6.23 11.37
C TRP A 210 -1.83 -7.55 10.93
N ASN A 211 -3.16 -7.67 10.96
CA ASN A 211 -3.86 -8.82 10.41
C ASN A 211 -3.49 -9.05 8.94
N ARG A 212 -3.52 -7.98 8.11
CA ARG A 212 -3.17 -8.07 6.70
C ARG A 212 -1.73 -8.52 6.49
N VAL A 213 -0.77 -7.95 7.22
CA VAL A 213 0.64 -8.34 7.10
C VAL A 213 0.85 -9.80 7.47
N ILE A 214 0.29 -10.25 8.60
CA ILE A 214 0.43 -11.63 9.07
C ILE A 214 -0.24 -12.60 8.09
N LEU A 215 -1.41 -12.25 7.55
CA LEU A 215 -2.13 -13.03 6.56
C LEU A 215 -1.33 -13.19 5.25
N ASP A 216 -0.70 -12.10 4.79
CA ASP A 216 0.13 -12.15 3.59
C ASP A 216 1.41 -12.96 3.81
N ILE A 217 2.01 -12.92 5.00
CA ILE A 217 3.14 -13.79 5.35
C ILE A 217 2.68 -15.25 5.37
N HIS A 218 1.53 -15.55 5.98
CA HIS A 218 0.98 -16.91 6.10
C HIS A 218 0.65 -17.52 4.73
N SER A 219 0.02 -16.74 3.85
CA SER A 219 -0.35 -17.16 2.49
C SER A 219 0.82 -17.14 1.50
N GLY A 220 1.96 -16.55 1.90
CA GLY A 220 3.12 -16.36 1.05
C GLY A 220 3.02 -15.18 0.09
N ASN A 221 1.88 -14.46 0.06
CA ASN A 221 1.69 -13.26 -0.75
C ASN A 221 2.70 -12.16 -0.40
N PHE A 222 3.13 -12.10 0.86
CA PHE A 222 4.14 -11.16 1.31
C PHE A 222 5.44 -11.28 0.51
N PHE A 223 5.80 -12.46 0.01
CA PHE A 223 7.02 -12.69 -0.78
C PHE A 223 6.77 -12.66 -2.30
N GLY A 224 5.64 -12.09 -2.73
CA GLY A 224 5.25 -12.01 -4.13
C GLY A 224 4.81 -13.37 -4.73
N PRO A 225 4.77 -13.48 -6.07
CA PRO A 225 4.20 -14.65 -6.75
C PRO A 225 4.86 -15.98 -6.40
N ILE A 226 6.18 -15.98 -6.16
CA ILE A 226 6.94 -17.19 -5.81
C ILE A 226 6.58 -17.68 -4.40
N GLY A 227 6.28 -16.77 -3.47
CA GLY A 227 5.96 -17.11 -2.08
C GLY A 227 4.74 -18.02 -1.97
N LYS A 228 3.70 -17.76 -2.77
CA LYS A 228 2.50 -18.62 -2.84
C LYS A 228 2.84 -20.07 -3.22
N TRP A 229 3.68 -20.24 -4.24
CA TRP A 229 4.13 -21.58 -4.65
C TRP A 229 4.97 -22.28 -3.58
N ILE A 230 5.78 -21.52 -2.82
CA ILE A 230 6.56 -22.06 -1.69
C ILE A 230 5.63 -22.58 -0.60
N VAL A 231 4.59 -21.81 -0.25
CA VAL A 231 3.61 -22.22 0.77
C VAL A 231 2.84 -23.46 0.31
N ASP A 232 2.34 -23.49 -0.93
CA ASP A 232 1.63 -24.65 -1.50
C ASP A 232 2.51 -25.90 -1.51
N PHE A 233 3.76 -25.77 -1.96
CA PHE A 233 4.72 -26.88 -1.94
C PHE A 233 5.03 -27.35 -0.52
N SER A 234 5.12 -26.42 0.43
CA SER A 234 5.33 -26.74 1.84
C SER A 234 4.13 -27.51 2.41
N ALA A 235 2.90 -27.11 2.07
CA ALA A 235 1.69 -27.83 2.46
C ALA A 235 1.66 -29.27 1.91
N LEU A 236 2.03 -29.47 0.64
CA LEU A 236 2.17 -30.82 0.05
C LEU A 236 3.24 -31.64 0.77
N CYS A 237 4.38 -31.03 1.10
CA CYS A 237 5.42 -31.69 1.88
C CYS A 237 4.94 -32.05 3.28
N LEU A 238 4.15 -31.19 3.94
CA LEU A 238 3.57 -31.47 5.25
C LEU A 238 2.60 -32.66 5.20
N ILE A 239 1.75 -32.74 4.17
CA ILE A 239 0.89 -33.89 3.93
C ILE A 239 1.74 -35.15 3.74
N PHE A 240 2.78 -35.09 2.91
CA PHE A 240 3.70 -36.20 2.70
C PHE A 240 4.37 -36.65 4.01
N LEU A 241 4.89 -35.71 4.80
CA LEU A 241 5.51 -36.01 6.09
C LEU A 241 4.51 -36.66 7.06
N THR A 242 3.30 -36.13 7.13
CA THR A 242 2.23 -36.67 7.98
C THR A 242 1.87 -38.11 7.60
N LEU A 243 1.60 -38.37 6.32
CA LEU A 243 1.27 -39.71 5.82
C LEU A 243 2.41 -40.71 6.04
N THR A 244 3.64 -40.30 5.74
CA THR A 244 4.81 -41.17 5.91
C THR A 244 5.14 -41.45 7.38
N GLY A 245 4.90 -40.48 8.28
CA GLY A 245 5.03 -40.65 9.73
C GLY A 245 4.01 -41.65 10.29
N VAL A 246 2.75 -41.55 9.89
CA VAL A 246 1.68 -42.50 10.27
C VAL A 246 1.98 -43.90 9.74
N TRP A 247 2.37 -44.02 8.46
CA TRP A 247 2.73 -45.30 7.85
C TRP A 247 3.91 -45.97 8.55
N TYR A 248 4.94 -45.20 8.91
CA TYR A 248 6.10 -45.74 9.59
C TYR A 248 5.74 -46.25 10.99
N THR A 249 4.99 -45.45 11.75
CA THR A 249 4.57 -45.78 13.12
C THR A 249 3.69 -47.03 13.15
N THR A 250 2.70 -47.13 12.26
CA THR A 250 1.82 -48.32 12.16
C THR A 250 2.60 -49.59 11.81
N LYS A 251 3.56 -49.52 10.87
CA LYS A 251 4.43 -50.67 10.55
C LYS A 251 5.35 -51.06 11.70
N TYR A 252 5.90 -50.07 12.41
CA TYR A 252 6.73 -50.30 13.57
C TYR A 252 5.94 -51.00 14.69
N LEU A 253 4.75 -50.49 15.03
CA LEU A 253 3.88 -51.05 16.06
C LEU A 253 3.42 -52.46 15.72
N LYS A 254 3.04 -52.73 14.47
CA LYS A 254 2.66 -54.09 14.02
C LYS A 254 3.80 -55.10 14.24
N LYS A 255 5.03 -54.75 13.83
CA LYS A 255 6.20 -55.61 14.05
C LYS A 255 6.56 -55.79 15.52
N ALA A 256 6.39 -54.75 16.35
CA ALA A 256 6.63 -54.84 17.78
C ALA A 256 5.63 -55.81 18.44
N ARG A 257 4.35 -55.74 18.06
CA ARG A 257 3.30 -56.66 18.51
C ARG A 257 3.56 -58.11 18.09
N GLU A 258 3.93 -58.35 16.82
CA GLU A 258 4.27 -59.68 16.32
C GLU A 258 5.43 -60.31 17.11
N ARG A 259 6.46 -59.53 17.45
CA ARG A 259 7.61 -59.99 18.27
C ARG A 259 7.25 -60.28 19.72
N ALA A 260 6.27 -59.57 20.28
CA ALA A 260 5.79 -59.80 21.62
C ALA A 260 4.92 -61.07 21.72
N LEU A 261 4.14 -61.36 20.67
CA LEU A 261 3.32 -62.58 20.57
C LEU A 261 4.14 -63.84 20.21
N SER A 262 5.34 -63.69 19.65
CA SER A 262 6.24 -64.79 19.31
C SER A 262 7.24 -65.16 20.42
N LYS A 263 7.13 -64.54 21.60
CA LYS A 263 7.92 -64.84 22.81
C LYS A 263 7.00 -65.47 23.84
#